data_AF-A0A9N9CIU4-F1
#
_entry.id   AF-A0A9N9CIU4-F1
#
_cell.length_a   1.000
_cell.length_b   1.000
_cell.length_c   1.000
_cell.angle_alpha   90.00
_cell.angle_beta   90.00
_cell.angle_gamma   90.00
#
_symmetry.space_group_name_H-M   'P 1'
#
loop_
_entity.id
_entity.type
_entity.pdbx_description
1 polymer ?
#
loop_
_entity_poly.entity_id
_entity_poly.type
_entity_poly.pdbx_seq_one_letter_code
_entity_poly.pdbx_strand_id
1 'polypeptide(L)'
;MFIAVVQENFAIAEEEKHKIQVETFRRNADPTIKKDFVIERWNIYRFFKEKPKALAIENLPSSLILHTQKSRVRELLEDDDNTNKKKSKKYGIMGPTDRLVISVKRFFGYEEIDN
;
A
#
# COMPACT_ATOMS: atom_id res chain seq x y z
N MET A 1 -45.20 25.83 -18.55
CA MET A 1 -45.39 25.26 -17.20
C MET A 1 -44.94 23.80 -17.14
N PHE A 2 -45.58 22.88 -17.88
CA PHE A 2 -45.21 21.45 -17.91
C PHE A 2 -43.73 21.19 -18.24
N ILE A 3 -43.18 21.90 -19.23
CA ILE A 3 -41.77 21.78 -19.64
C ILE A 3 -40.80 22.13 -18.49
N ALA A 4 -41.13 23.12 -17.66
CA ALA A 4 -40.29 23.53 -16.55
C ALA A 4 -40.23 22.46 -15.44
N VAL A 5 -41.38 21.86 -15.10
CA VAL A 5 -41.46 20.77 -14.12
C VAL A 5 -40.69 19.53 -14.59
N VAL A 6 -40.73 19.24 -15.90
CA VAL A 6 -39.96 18.15 -16.49
C VAL A 6 -38.46 18.44 -16.45
N GLN A 7 -38.05 19.67 -16.79
CA GLN A 7 -36.65 20.09 -16.72
C GLN A 7 -36.10 20.03 -15.28
N GLU A 8 -36.89 20.46 -14.30
CA GLU A 8 -36.55 20.38 -12.88
C GLU A 8 -36.33 18.92 -12.45
N ASN A 9 -37.23 18.02 -12.83
CA ASN A 9 -37.09 16.59 -12.53
C ASN A 9 -35.87 15.96 -13.22
N PHE A 10 -35.56 16.34 -14.46
CA PHE A 10 -34.38 15.85 -15.15
C PHE A 10 -33.08 16.37 -14.54
N ALA A 11 -33.04 17.63 -14.10
CA ALA A 11 -31.87 18.20 -13.43
C ALA A 11 -31.57 17.47 -12.11
N ILE A 12 -32.60 17.16 -11.32
CA ILE A 12 -32.46 16.39 -10.08
C ILE A 12 -31.94 14.98 -10.36
N ALA A 13 -32.51 14.28 -11.35
CA ALA A 13 -32.09 12.93 -11.71
C ALA A 13 -30.65 12.88 -12.29
N GLU A 14 -30.25 13.91 -13.04
CA GLU A 14 -28.91 14.03 -13.60
C GLU A 14 -27.85 14.25 -12.50
N GLU A 15 -28.17 15.10 -11.52
CA GLU A 15 -27.30 15.36 -10.37
C GLU A 15 -27.07 14.10 -9.53
N GLU A 16 -28.13 13.34 -9.23
CA GLU A 16 -28.01 12.06 -8.51
C GLU A 16 -27.13 11.06 -9.26
N LYS A 17 -27.33 10.93 -10.57
CA LYS A 17 -26.53 10.04 -11.43
C LYS A 17 -25.06 10.47 -11.46
N HIS A 18 -24.78 11.76 -11.50
CA HIS A 18 -23.43 12.30 -11.46
C HIS A 18 -22.75 12.02 -10.11
N LYS A 19 -23.48 12.21 -9.00
CA LYS A 19 -22.98 11.91 -7.65
C LYS A 19 -22.57 10.43 -7.51
N ILE A 20 -23.39 9.50 -8.00
CA ILE A 20 -23.07 8.06 -7.97
C ILE A 20 -21.82 7.76 -8.80
N GLN A 21 -21.68 8.37 -9.97
CA GLN A 21 -20.49 8.19 -10.82
C GLN A 21 -19.22 8.70 -10.13
N VAL A 22 -19.27 9.87 -9.49
CA VAL A 22 -18.14 10.42 -8.74
C VAL A 22 -17.78 9.54 -7.54
N GLU A 23 -18.77 9.08 -6.79
CA GLU A 23 -18.53 8.19 -5.64
C GLU A 23 -17.94 6.84 -6.06
N THR A 24 -18.47 6.22 -7.12
CA THR A 24 -17.95 4.95 -7.65
C THR A 24 -16.54 5.12 -8.21
N PHE A 25 -16.27 6.21 -8.94
CA PHE A 25 -14.93 6.53 -9.40
C PHE A 25 -13.96 6.70 -8.23
N ARG A 26 -14.32 7.47 -7.19
CA ARG A 26 -13.49 7.64 -5.99
C ARG A 26 -13.20 6.31 -5.29
N ARG A 27 -14.23 5.47 -5.12
CA ARG A 27 -14.07 4.12 -4.52
C ARG A 27 -13.14 3.21 -5.34
N ASN A 28 -13.15 3.33 -6.66
CA ASN A 28 -12.32 2.53 -7.56
C ASN A 28 -10.90 3.10 -7.73
N ALA A 29 -10.74 4.42 -7.60
CA ALA A 29 -9.47 5.12 -7.74
C ALA A 29 -8.55 4.91 -6.53
N ASP A 30 -9.09 4.62 -5.35
CA ASP A 30 -8.33 4.25 -4.15
C ASP A 30 -8.25 2.71 -4.03
N PRO A 31 -7.20 2.04 -4.56
CA PRO A 31 -6.98 0.61 -4.39
C PRO A 31 -6.71 0.19 -2.93
N THR A 32 -6.66 1.14 -2.00
CA THR A 32 -6.21 0.96 -0.62
C THR A 32 -7.29 0.34 0.29
N ILE A 33 -8.57 0.38 -0.07
CA ILE A 33 -9.66 0.22 0.91
C ILE A 33 -10.13 -1.24 1.10
N LYS A 34 -9.73 -2.20 0.27
CA LYS A 34 -10.14 -3.62 0.46
C LYS A 34 -8.99 -4.59 0.29
N LYS A 35 -7.92 -4.37 1.04
CA LYS A 35 -6.97 -5.44 1.34
C LYS A 35 -7.68 -6.42 2.27
N ASP A 36 -8.27 -7.46 1.69
CA ASP A 36 -8.79 -8.58 2.47
C ASP A 36 -7.66 -9.11 3.34
N PHE A 37 -7.74 -8.86 4.65
CA PHE A 37 -6.73 -9.23 5.64
C PHE A 37 -6.37 -10.72 5.56
N VAL A 38 -7.33 -11.55 5.14
CA VAL A 38 -7.14 -12.98 4.89
C VAL A 38 -6.19 -13.18 3.70
N ILE A 39 -6.48 -12.59 2.54
CA ILE A 39 -5.69 -12.78 1.31
C ILE A 39 -4.26 -12.25 1.50
N GLU A 40 -4.09 -11.10 2.14
CA GLU A 40 -2.75 -10.57 2.43
C GLU A 40 -1.93 -11.46 3.37
N ARG A 41 -2.59 -12.17 4.30
CA ARG A 41 -1.92 -13.07 5.25
C ARG A 41 -1.42 -14.34 4.58
N TRP A 42 -2.04 -14.77 3.48
CA TRP A 42 -1.60 -15.90 2.66
C TRP A 42 -0.58 -15.52 1.57
N ASN A 43 -0.14 -14.26 1.49
CA ASN A 43 0.91 -13.86 0.56
C ASN A 43 2.29 -14.36 1.02
N ILE A 44 2.64 -15.58 0.59
CA ILE A 44 3.91 -16.25 0.93
C ILE A 44 5.11 -15.42 0.45
N TYR A 45 4.99 -14.69 -0.66
CA TYR A 45 6.07 -13.86 -1.20
C TYR A 45 6.54 -12.77 -0.22
N ARG A 46 5.72 -12.37 0.76
CA ARG A 46 6.13 -11.43 1.82
C ARG A 46 7.27 -11.96 2.69
N PHE A 47 7.44 -13.28 2.77
CA PHE A 47 8.48 -13.93 3.56
C PHE A 47 9.72 -14.31 2.74
N PHE A 48 9.63 -14.21 1.41
CA PHE A 48 10.77 -14.43 0.54
C PHE A 48 11.67 -13.20 0.59
N LYS A 49 12.84 -13.33 1.20
CA LYS A 49 13.89 -12.33 1.09
C LYS A 49 14.44 -12.36 -0.33
N GLU A 50 14.50 -11.18 -0.95
CA GLU A 50 15.20 -11.03 -2.21
C GLU A 50 16.65 -11.50 -2.05
N LYS A 51 17.08 -12.36 -2.98
CA LYS A 51 18.49 -12.68 -3.20
C LYS A 51 18.82 -12.15 -4.58
N PRO A 52 18.91 -10.82 -4.76
CA PRO A 52 19.21 -10.26 -6.06
C PRO A 52 20.59 -10.80 -6.45
N LYS A 53 20.61 -11.74 -7.39
CA LYS A 53 21.86 -12.07 -8.08
C LYS A 53 22.19 -10.79 -8.82
N ALA A 54 23.34 -10.18 -8.53
CA ALA A 54 23.85 -9.10 -9.35
C ALA A 54 23.78 -9.58 -10.80
N LEU A 55 22.85 -9.01 -11.58
CA LEU A 55 22.62 -9.45 -12.95
C LEU A 55 23.98 -9.36 -13.64
N ALA A 56 24.47 -10.49 -14.16
CA ALA A 56 25.75 -10.51 -14.85
C ALA A 56 25.59 -9.65 -16.10
N ILE A 57 26.00 -8.39 -16.00
CA ILE A 57 25.86 -7.37 -17.05
C ILE A 57 26.53 -7.85 -18.34
N GLU A 58 27.55 -8.70 -18.20
CA GLU A 58 28.29 -9.35 -19.29
C GLU A 58 27.42 -10.20 -20.22
N ASN A 59 26.31 -10.78 -19.73
CA ASN A 59 25.44 -11.66 -20.53
C ASN A 59 24.18 -10.95 -21.06
N LEU A 60 24.03 -9.64 -20.82
CA LEU A 60 22.87 -8.88 -21.28
C LEU A 60 23.14 -8.26 -22.66
N PRO A 61 22.20 -8.38 -23.62
CA PRO A 61 22.28 -7.63 -24.87
C PRO A 61 22.36 -6.13 -24.60
N SER A 62 23.15 -5.40 -25.39
CA SER A 62 23.30 -3.94 -25.24
C SER A 62 21.98 -3.17 -25.34
N SER A 63 20.97 -3.73 -26.01
CA SER A 63 19.62 -3.16 -26.08
C SER A 63 18.86 -3.17 -24.75
N LEU A 64 19.26 -4.01 -23.79
CA LEU A 64 18.68 -4.12 -22.45
C LEU A 64 19.50 -3.38 -21.38
N ILE A 65 20.64 -2.81 -21.76
CA ILE A 65 21.46 -1.99 -20.87
C ILE A 65 20.98 -0.55 -21.02
N LEU A 66 20.22 -0.09 -20.02
CA LEU A 66 19.82 1.31 -19.98
C LEU A 66 21.03 2.17 -19.60
N HIS A 67 21.50 3.00 -20.54
CA HIS A 67 22.54 4.00 -20.27
C HIS A 67 21.94 5.14 -19.44
N THR A 68 21.92 4.99 -18.12
CA THR A 68 21.49 6.05 -17.21
C THR A 68 22.66 6.90 -16.74
N GLN A 69 22.43 8.20 -16.57
CA GLN A 69 23.40 9.07 -15.90
C GLN A 69 23.44 8.72 -14.41
N LYS A 70 24.62 8.34 -13.92
CA LYS A 70 24.82 7.88 -12.54
C LYS A 70 24.33 8.87 -11.47
N SER A 71 24.34 10.17 -11.77
CA SER A 71 23.81 11.22 -10.89
C SER A 71 22.31 11.08 -10.64
N ARG A 72 21.52 10.74 -11.66
CA ARG A 72 20.05 10.59 -11.56
C ARG A 72 19.64 9.31 -10.83
N VAL A 73 20.38 8.23 -11.02
CA VAL A 73 20.12 6.95 -10.32
C VAL A 73 20.40 7.09 -8.83
N ARG A 74 21.44 7.85 -8.46
CA ARG A 74 21.80 8.08 -7.06
C ARG A 74 20.72 8.86 -6.30
N GLU A 75 20.19 9.92 -6.91
CA GLU A 75 19.09 10.73 -6.36
C GLU A 75 17.85 9.86 -6.08
N LEU A 76 17.46 9.01 -7.06
CA LEU A 76 16.31 8.11 -6.92
C LEU A 76 16.51 7.02 -5.86
N LEU A 77 17.72 6.47 -5.71
CA LEU A 77 18.01 5.46 -4.69
C LEU A 77 18.13 6.06 -3.27
N GLU A 78 18.66 7.27 -3.15
CA GLU A 78 18.81 7.97 -1.85
C GLU A 78 17.45 8.42 -1.28
N ASP A 79 16.46 8.65 -2.13
CA ASP A 79 15.08 8.96 -1.72
C ASP A 79 14.38 7.74 -1.08
N ASP A 80 14.62 6.52 -1.58
CA ASP A 80 14.05 5.28 -1.03
C ASP A 80 14.62 4.94 0.36
N ASP A 81 15.91 5.16 0.59
CA ASP A 81 16.59 4.87 1.87
C ASP A 81 16.13 5.78 3.03
N ASN A 82 15.62 6.98 2.74
CA ASN A 82 15.15 7.92 3.76
C ASN A 82 13.73 7.64 4.25
N THR A 83 12.89 6.97 3.46
CA THR A 83 11.52 6.61 3.85
C THR A 83 11.48 5.40 4.79
N ASN A 84 12.46 4.49 4.70
CA ASN A 84 12.52 3.26 5.48
C ASN A 84 13.08 3.45 6.90
N LYS A 85 13.76 4.57 7.19
CA LYS A 85 14.35 4.86 8.52
C LYS A 85 13.36 5.31 9.59
N LYS A 86 12.09 5.57 9.25
CA LYS A 86 11.05 5.97 10.19
C LYS A 86 10.08 4.81 10.48
N LYS A 87 10.50 3.86 11.34
CA LYS A 87 9.66 3.05 12.27
C LYS A 87 10.41 1.77 12.72
N SER A 88 11.44 1.92 13.55
CA SER A 88 11.78 0.85 14.50
C SER A 88 11.42 1.32 15.90
N LYS A 89 10.21 0.97 16.38
CA LYS A 89 9.95 1.03 17.83
C LYS A 89 10.96 0.07 18.48
N LYS A 90 11.86 0.58 19.31
CA LYS A 90 12.75 -0.23 20.14
C LYS A 90 11.88 -0.99 21.14
N TYR A 91 11.51 -2.22 20.83
CA TYR A 91 11.17 -3.17 21.87
C TYR A 91 12.49 -3.60 22.50
N GLY A 92 12.60 -3.42 23.82
CA GLY A 92 13.74 -3.90 24.60
C GLY A 92 13.99 -5.39 24.32
N ILE A 93 15.19 -5.86 24.68
CA ILE A 93 15.60 -7.26 24.54
C ILE A 93 14.58 -8.14 25.31
N MET A 94 13.57 -8.63 24.60
CA MET A 94 12.49 -9.45 25.15
C MET A 94 12.86 -10.92 24.98
N GLY A 95 12.69 -11.71 26.04
CA GLY A 95 12.98 -13.13 26.02
C GLY A 95 12.09 -13.87 25.02
N PRO A 96 12.49 -15.07 24.55
CA PRO A 96 11.69 -15.87 23.61
C PRO A 96 10.29 -16.22 24.16
N THR A 97 10.13 -16.29 25.48
CA THR A 97 8.85 -16.51 26.17
C THR A 97 7.87 -15.36 26.00
N ASP A 98 8.39 -14.13 25.93
CA ASP A 98 7.57 -12.92 25.96
C ASP A 98 6.86 -12.70 24.61
N ARG A 99 7.46 -13.15 23.51
CA ARG A 99 6.85 -13.09 22.16
C ARG A 99 5.60 -13.97 22.04
N LEU A 100 5.60 -15.14 22.68
CA LEU A 100 4.43 -16.01 22.70
C LEU A 100 3.31 -15.40 23.55
N VAL A 101 3.65 -14.87 24.72
CA VAL A 101 2.68 -14.19 25.61
C VAL A 101 2.04 -12.99 24.92
N ILE A 102 2.80 -12.14 24.24
CA ILE A 102 2.24 -11.02 23.46
C ILE A 102 1.31 -11.52 22.34
N SER A 103 1.65 -12.63 21.68
CA SER A 103 0.85 -13.18 20.58
C SER A 103 -0.47 -13.76 21.08
N VAL A 104 -0.46 -14.43 22.23
CA VAL A 104 -1.66 -14.96 22.89
C VAL A 104 -2.52 -13.83 23.44
N LYS A 105 -1.93 -12.83 24.10
CA LYS A 105 -2.66 -11.64 24.59
C LYS A 105 -3.38 -10.90 23.44
N ARG A 106 -2.72 -10.73 22.29
CA ARG A 106 -3.34 -10.16 21.08
C ARG A 106 -4.47 -11.01 20.53
N PHE A 107 -4.37 -12.33 20.59
CA PHE A 107 -5.45 -13.23 20.16
C PHE A 107 -6.71 -13.06 21.03
N PHE A 108 -6.54 -12.80 22.33
CA PHE A 108 -7.65 -12.57 23.26
C PHE A 108 -8.05 -11.10 23.43
N GLY A 109 -7.50 -10.18 22.63
CA GLY A 109 -7.92 -8.78 22.61
C GLY A 109 -7.48 -7.95 23.82
N TYR A 110 -6.45 -8.38 24.56
CA TYR A 110 -5.87 -7.56 25.62
C TYR A 110 -4.90 -6.52 25.02
N GLU A 111 -5.30 -5.25 24.97
CA GLU A 111 -4.41 -4.12 24.77
C GLU A 111 -4.00 -3.55 26.13
N GLU A 112 -2.71 -3.62 26.46
CA GLU A 112 -2.14 -2.86 27.58
C GLU A 112 -2.08 -1.39 27.15
N ILE A 113 -2.91 -0.55 27.76
CA ILE A 113 -2.79 0.91 27.72
C ILE A 113 -1.70 1.27 28.72
N ASP A 114 -0.47 1.39 28.25
CA ASP A 114 0.61 1.96 29.04
C ASP A 114 0.46 3.49 29.04
N ASN A 115 0.25 4.07 30.23
CA ASN A 115 0.37 5.52 30.49
C ASN A 115 1.82 6.00 30.34
#